data_AF-A0A7W2HXW8-F1
#
_entry.id   AF-A0A7W2HXW8-F1
#
_cell.length_a   1.000
_cell.length_b   1.000
_cell.length_c   1.000
_cell.angle_alpha   90.00
_cell.angle_beta   90.00
_cell.angle_gamma   90.00
#
_symmetry.space_group_name_H-M   'P 1'
#
loop_
_entity.id
_entity.type
_entity.pdbx_description
1 polymer ?
#
loop_
_entity_poly.entity_id
_entity_poly.type
_entity_poly.pdbx_seq_one_letter_code
_entity_poly.pdbx_strand_id
1 'polypeptide(L)' 'MSELLWDDVKDVFDLECEGRLPDVWVAGTVAEDWQAVLDLIGESGWHSEYSEGGVVMPVPRAEAMLSRHADAECP' A
#
# COMPACT_ATOMS: atom_id res chain seq x y z
N MET A 1 -3.05 -24.33 8.26
CA MET A 1 -3.45 -22.92 8.24
C MET A 1 -4.65 -22.85 7.31
N SER A 2 -5.82 -22.48 7.80
CA SER A 2 -7.00 -22.34 6.94
C SER A 2 -6.79 -21.15 6.03
N GLU A 3 -7.14 -21.31 4.75
CA GLU A 3 -7.17 -20.20 3.81
C GLU A 3 -8.26 -19.23 4.29
N LEU A 4 -7.85 -18.01 4.66
CA LEU A 4 -8.79 -16.96 5.02
C LEU A 4 -9.55 -16.54 3.76
N LEU A 5 -10.88 -16.47 3.85
CA LEU A 5 -11.71 -15.95 2.76
C LEU A 5 -11.79 -14.43 2.87
N TRP A 6 -12.12 -13.78 1.76
CA TRP A 6 -12.30 -12.32 1.72
C TRP A 6 -13.30 -11.83 2.78
N ASP A 7 -14.41 -12.55 2.97
CA ASP A 7 -15.41 -12.20 3.98
C ASP A 7 -14.88 -12.27 5.43
N ASP A 8 -13.79 -13.01 5.68
CA ASP A 8 -13.18 -13.11 7.01
C ASP A 8 -12.25 -11.91 7.31
N VAL A 9 -11.77 -11.20 6.29
CA VAL A 9 -10.72 -10.17 6.43
C VAL A 9 -11.09 -8.80 5.88
N LYS A 10 -12.19 -8.66 5.12
CA LYS A 10 -12.57 -7.41 4.46
C LYS A 10 -12.66 -6.20 5.40
N ASP A 11 -13.06 -6.42 6.66
CA ASP A 11 -13.22 -5.36 7.65
C ASP A 11 -11.86 -4.75 8.05
N VAL A 12 -10.77 -5.50 7.93
CA VAL A 12 -9.38 -5.04 8.15
C VAL A 12 -8.92 -4.10 7.02
N PHE A 13 -9.57 -4.18 5.86
CA PHE A 13 -9.31 -3.30 4.71
C PHE A 13 -10.28 -2.11 4.65
N ASP A 14 -11.22 -2.01 5.61
CA ASP A 14 -12.13 -0.89 5.68
C ASP A 14 -11.41 0.36 6.22
N LEU A 15 -11.17 1.32 5.33
CA LEU A 15 -10.54 2.59 5.64
C LEU A 15 -11.35 3.42 6.66
N GLU A 16 -12.66 3.21 6.77
CA GLU A 16 -13.48 3.86 7.79
C GLU A 16 -13.27 3.25 9.18
N CYS A 17 -12.77 2.01 9.27
CA CYS A 17 -12.55 1.29 10.52
C CYS A 17 -11.08 1.32 10.99
N GLU A 18 -10.10 1.06 10.10
CA GLU A 18 -8.67 1.01 10.48
C GLU A 18 -7.90 2.29 10.13
N GLY A 19 -8.44 3.12 9.22
CA GLY A 19 -7.84 4.40 8.84
C GLY A 19 -6.49 4.30 8.10
N ARG A 20 -5.95 3.09 7.89
CA ARG A 20 -4.70 2.79 7.18
C ARG A 20 -4.80 1.43 6.50
N LEU A 21 -4.16 1.30 5.34
CA LEU A 21 -4.02 0.01 4.68
C LEU A 21 -3.04 -0.86 5.48
N PRO A 22 -3.36 -2.13 5.78
CA PRO A 22 -2.41 -3.03 6.45
C PRO A 22 -1.17 -3.27 5.60
N ASP A 23 -0.02 -3.48 6.25
CA ASP A 23 1.20 -3.94 5.60
C ASP A 23 0.99 -5.37 5.08
N VAL A 24 0.79 -5.51 3.78
CA VAL A 24 0.50 -6.79 3.14
C VAL A 24 1.59 -7.21 2.15
N TRP A 25 1.83 -8.52 2.11
CA TRP A 25 2.60 -9.15 1.05
C TRP A 25 1.66 -9.97 0.17
N VAL A 26 1.61 -9.65 -1.13
CA VAL A 26 0.75 -10.36 -2.09
C VAL A 26 1.63 -11.22 -2.99
N ALA A 27 1.47 -12.54 -2.88
CA ALA A 27 2.24 -13.51 -3.64
C ALA A 27 2.02 -13.35 -5.14
N GLY A 28 3.11 -13.40 -5.92
CA GLY A 28 3.08 -13.35 -7.38
C GLY A 28 2.85 -11.95 -7.98
N THR A 29 2.77 -10.91 -7.15
CA THR A 29 2.71 -9.53 -7.64
C THR A 29 4.05 -9.04 -8.13
N VAL A 30 4.00 -8.14 -9.11
CA VAL A 30 5.15 -7.40 -9.65
C VAL A 30 4.96 -5.90 -9.44
N ALA A 31 6.00 -5.11 -9.68
CA ALA A 31 5.95 -3.66 -9.50
C ALA A 31 4.86 -2.98 -10.35
N GLU A 32 4.54 -3.54 -11.51
CA GLU A 32 3.49 -3.04 -12.41
C GLU A 32 2.09 -3.22 -11.80
N ASP A 33 1.84 -4.31 -11.08
CA ASP A 33 0.57 -4.53 -10.37
C ASP A 33 0.38 -3.47 -9.29
N TRP A 34 1.45 -3.16 -8.54
CA TRP A 34 1.44 -2.10 -7.54
C TRP A 34 1.27 -0.72 -8.15
N GLN A 35 1.87 -0.46 -9.32
CA GLN A 35 1.66 0.79 -10.03
C GLN A 35 0.19 0.98 -10.42
N ALA A 36 -0.49 -0.09 -10.88
CA ALA A 36 -1.92 -0.03 -11.19
C ALA A 36 -2.79 0.34 -9.97
N VAL A 37 -2.41 -0.11 -8.77
CA VAL A 37 -3.08 0.28 -7.52
C VAL A 37 -2.86 1.76 -7.20
N LEU A 38 -1.63 2.25 -7.33
CA LEU A 38 -1.32 3.67 -7.09
C LEU A 38 -2.05 4.58 -8.09
N ASP A 39 -2.09 4.18 -9.35
CA ASP A 39 -2.82 4.89 -10.41
C ASP A 39 -4.32 4.89 -10.11
N LEU A 40 -4.90 3.75 -9.71
CA LEU A 40 -6.30 3.65 -9.30
C LEU A 40 -6.65 4.62 -8.17
N ILE A 41 -5.81 4.71 -7.14
CA ILE A 41 -6.03 5.62 -6.00
C ILE A 41 -6.06 7.08 -6.50
N GLY A 42 -5.09 7.46 -7.34
CA GLY A 42 -4.99 8.80 -7.91
C GLY A 42 -6.15 9.15 -8.83
N GLU A 43 -6.56 8.23 -9.71
CA GLU A 43 -7.67 8.43 -10.65
C GLU A 43 -9.04 8.44 -9.96
N SER A 44 -9.21 7.66 -8.88
CA SER A 44 -10.47 7.59 -8.13
C SER A 44 -10.71 8.82 -7.25
N GLY A 45 -9.69 9.66 -7.05
CA GLY A 45 -9.78 10.85 -6.18
C GLY A 45 -9.94 10.50 -4.71
N TRP A 46 -9.50 9.31 -4.29
CA TRP A 46 -9.53 8.91 -2.90
C TRP A 46 -8.57 9.76 -2.07
N HIS A 47 -8.92 10.00 -0.81
CA HIS A 47 -8.02 10.70 0.10
C HIS A 47 -6.82 9.78 0.41
N SER A 48 -5.63 10.20 -0.02
CA SER A 48 -4.39 9.44 0.18
C SER A 48 -3.23 10.37 0.49
N GLU A 49 -2.35 9.95 1.38
CA GLU A 49 -1.11 10.65 1.72
C GLU A 49 0.05 9.66 1.68
N TYR A 50 1.17 10.07 1.07
CA TYR A 50 2.43 9.35 1.16
C TYR A 50 3.40 10.12 2.06
N SER A 51 3.96 9.43 3.04
CA SER A 51 4.97 10.01 3.93
C SER A 51 6.11 9.04 4.19
N GLU A 52 7.32 9.59 4.32
CA GLU A 52 8.51 8.87 4.74
C GLU A 52 9.11 9.58 5.96
N GLY A 53 9.35 8.85 7.06
CA GLY A 53 9.87 9.44 8.30
C GLY A 53 9.00 10.59 8.84
N GLY A 54 7.68 10.55 8.58
CA GLY A 54 6.73 11.60 8.94
C GLY A 54 6.73 12.84 8.03
N VAL A 55 7.52 12.84 6.95
CA VAL A 55 7.53 13.93 5.95
C VAL A 55 6.64 13.54 4.78
N VAL A 56 5.62 14.36 4.52
CA VAL A 56 4.71 14.17 3.39
C VAL A 56 5.43 14.48 2.08
N MET A 57 5.37 13.55 1.12
CA MET A 57 6.07 13.63 -0.16
C MET A 57 5.17 13.21 -1.32
N PRO A 58 5.50 13.58 -2.57
CA PRO A 58 4.83 13.04 -3.75
C PRO A 58 4.96 11.50 -3.77
N VAL A 59 3.89 10.81 -4.14
CA VAL A 59 3.89 9.36 -4.30
C VAL A 59 4.89 8.98 -5.41
N PRO A 60 5.97 8.23 -5.12
CA PRO A 60 6.90 7.77 -6.13
C PRO A 60 6.31 6.61 -6.95
N ARG A 61 6.97 6.23 -8.04
CA ARG A 61 6.60 5.02 -8.79
C ARG A 61 6.78 3.77 -7.93
N ALA A 62 5.93 2.76 -8.13
CA ALA A 62 5.99 1.51 -7.39
C ALA A 62 7.38 0.83 -7.48
N GLU A 63 8.02 0.89 -8.65
CA GLU A 63 9.37 0.35 -8.87
C GLU A 63 10.41 0.98 -7.94
N ALA A 64 10.32 2.30 -7.72
CA ALA A 64 11.23 3.02 -6.85
C ALA A 64 10.96 2.69 -5.37
N MET A 65 9.69 2.51 -4.98
CA MET A 65 9.31 2.08 -3.63
C MET A 65 9.84 0.67 -3.32
N LEU A 66 9.63 -0.27 -4.24
CA LEU A 66 10.00 -1.68 -4.05
C LEU A 66 11.52 -1.94 -4.16
N SER A 67 12.23 -1.08 -4.89
CA SER A 67 13.69 -1.16 -4.99
C SER A 67 14.40 -0.56 -3.76
N ARG A 68 13.66 0.10 -2.86
CA ARG A 68 14.21 0.66 -1.63
C ARG A 68 14.67 -0.48 -0.72
N HIS A 69 15.92 -0.39 -0.24
CA HIS A 69 16.41 -1.31 0.77
C HIS A 69 15.72 -1.07 2.13
N ALA A 70 15.41 -2.14 2.85
CA ALA A 70 14.78 -2.07 4.18
C ALA A 70 15.57 -1.21 5.19
N ASP A 71 16.90 -1.12 5.03
CA ASP A 71 17.78 -0.26 5.86
C ASP A 71 17.71 1.24 5.52
N ALA A 72 16.87 1.66 4.56
CA ALA A 72 16.71 3.05 4.17
C ALA A 72 15.53 3.75 4.87
N GLU A 73 14.90 3.11 5.86
CA GLU A 73 13.94 3.77 6.74
C GLU A 73 14.64 4.92 7.48
N CYS A 74 14.06 6.13 7.40
CA CYS A 74 14.56 7.28 8.15
C CYS A 74 14.51 6.95 9.65
N PRO A 75 15.58 7.21 10.42
CA PRO A 75 15.63 6.98 11.87
C PRO A 75 14.64 7.85 12.66
#